data_AF-A0A151T8T0-F1
#
_entry.id   AF-A0A151T8T0-F1
#
_cell.length_a   1.000
_cell.length_b   1.000
_cell.length_c   1.000
_cell.angle_alpha   90.00
_cell.angle_beta   90.00
_cell.angle_gamma   90.00
#
_symmetry.space_group_name_H-M   'P 1'
#
loop_
_entity.id
_entity.type
_entity.pdbx_description
1 polymer ?
#
loop_
_entity_poly.entity_id
_entity_poly.type
_entity_poly.pdbx_seq_one_letter_code
_entity_poly.pdbx_strand_id
1 'polypeptide(L)' 'MDILGPFPPAKGQLKFFLVAVDYFTKWIEACPLAKITTDNVQKFTCKNIICRFGIPHSLVTDNGKQFIA' A
#
# COMPACT_ATOMS: atom_id res chain seq x y z
N MET A 1 -1.47 -6.19 -3.31
CA MET A 1 -1.25 -4.79 -2.93
C MET A 1 -1.35 -3.95 -4.18
N ASP A 2 -2.05 -2.84 -4.11
CA ASP A 2 -2.35 -2.01 -5.27
C ASP A 2 -2.52 -0.55 -4.85
N ILE A 3 -2.45 0.37 -5.81
CA ILE A 3 -2.66 1.80 -5.59
C ILE A 3 -3.91 2.27 -6.32
N LEU A 4 -4.83 2.85 -5.56
CA LEU A 4 -6.04 3.43 -6.07
C LEU A 4 -5.88 4.95 -6.22
N GLY A 5 -6.39 5.50 -7.33
CA GLY A 5 -6.49 6.93 -7.58
C GLY A 5 -6.04 7.35 -8.98
N PRO A 6 -5.88 8.67 -9.22
CA PRO A 6 -6.02 9.76 -8.25
C PRO A 6 -7.48 10.09 -7.88
N PHE A 7 -7.72 10.37 -6.61
CA PHE A 7 -8.98 10.87 -6.05
C PHE A 7 -8.96 12.40 -5.87
N PRO A 8 -10.11 13.07 -5.63
CA PRO A 8 -10.13 14.46 -5.20
C PRO A 8 -9.20 14.66 -4.00
N PRO A 9 -8.27 15.65 -4.05
CA PRO A 9 -7.24 15.79 -3.03
C PRO A 9 -7.84 16.20 -1.69
N ALA A 10 -7.49 15.46 -0.63
CA ALA A 10 -7.80 15.81 0.74
C ALA A 10 -6.73 16.75 1.33
N LYS A 11 -6.90 17.14 2.60
CA LYS A 11 -5.91 17.92 3.36
C LYS A 11 -4.53 17.26 3.25
N GLY A 12 -3.52 18.04 2.88
CA GLY A 12 -2.16 17.54 2.67
C GLY A 12 -1.90 16.93 1.28
N GLN A 13 -2.77 17.19 0.29
CA GLN A 13 -2.64 16.69 -1.09
C GLN A 13 -2.69 15.15 -1.20
N LEU A 14 -3.27 14.49 -0.19
CA LEU A 14 -3.51 13.06 -0.19
C LEU A 14 -4.55 12.75 -1.26
N LYS A 15 -4.14 12.00 -2.29
CA LYS A 15 -4.98 11.72 -3.48
C LYS A 15 -4.89 10.28 -3.95
N PHE A 16 -4.09 9.44 -3.29
CA PHE A 16 -3.98 8.02 -3.59
C PHE A 16 -4.23 7.19 -2.33
N PHE A 17 -4.66 5.95 -2.51
CA PHE A 17 -4.68 4.95 -1.44
C PHE A 17 -3.76 3.79 -1.84
N LEU A 18 -2.81 3.45 -0.98
CA LEU A 18 -2.09 2.18 -1.06
C LEU A 18 -2.87 1.15 -0.25
N VAL A 19 -3.28 0.07 -0.89
CA VAL A 19 -4.15 -0.94 -0.31
C VAL A 19 -3.48 -2.30 -0.36
N ALA A 20 -3.47 -3.01 0.76
CA ALA A 20 -3.16 -4.42 0.84
C ALA A 20 -4.36 -5.18 1.38
N VAL A 21 -4.64 -6.33 0.77
CA VAL A 21 -5.73 -7.21 1.17
C VAL A 21 -5.12 -8.54 1.53
N ASP A 22 -5.37 -9.01 2.75
CA ASP A 22 -5.04 -10.37 3.14
C ASP A 22 -5.88 -11.35 2.31
N TYR A 23 -5.22 -12.31 1.69
CA TYR A 23 -5.87 -13.16 0.70
C TYR A 23 -6.95 -14.06 1.33
N PHE A 24 -6.71 -14.57 2.54
CA PHE A 24 -7.58 -15.53 3.22
C PHE A 24 -8.75 -14.86 3.92
N THR A 25 -8.46 -13.93 4.83
CA THR A 25 -9.48 -13.25 5.65
C THR A 25 -10.20 -12.14 4.90
N LYS A 26 -9.68 -11.72 3.74
CA LYS A 26 -10.11 -10.50 3.02
C LYS A 26 -9.95 -9.23 3.85
N TRP A 27 -9.14 -9.25 4.91
CA TRP A 27 -8.83 -8.08 5.71
C TRP A 27 -8.12 -7.01 4.88
N ILE A 28 -8.55 -5.76 5.00
CA ILE A 28 -8.04 -4.64 4.20
C ILE A 28 -7.21 -3.72 5.08
N GLU A 29 -5.96 -3.49 4.68
CA GLU A 29 -5.11 -2.42 5.19
C GLU A 29 -4.96 -1.35 4.10
N ALA A 30 -5.28 -0.09 4.43
CA ALA A 30 -5.21 1.01 3.50
C ALA A 30 -4.49 2.22 4.12
N CYS A 31 -3.66 2.89 3.33
CA CYS A 31 -2.95 4.10 3.74
C CYS A 31 -3.09 5.20 2.66
N PRO A 32 -3.50 6.43 3.03
CA PRO A 32 -3.56 7.53 2.09
C PRO A 32 -2.16 8.05 1.76
N LEU A 33 -1.91 8.37 0.49
CA LEU A 33 -0.64 8.89 -0.01
C LEU A 33 -0.84 10.18 -0.82
N ALA A 34 0.07 11.14 -0.64
CA ALA A 34 0.15 12.35 -1.47
C ALA A 34 0.91 12.08 -2.78
N LYS A 35 1.94 11.23 -2.71
CA LYS A 35 2.79 10.84 -3.83
C LYS A 35 3.03 9.33 -3.80
N ILE A 36 3.02 8.72 -4.98
CA ILE A 36 3.37 7.31 -5.18
C ILE A 36 4.89 7.22 -5.26
N THR A 37 5.53 6.63 -4.24
CA THR A 37 6.97 6.41 -4.20
C THR A 37 7.25 5.03 -3.62
N THR A 38 8.35 4.41 -4.05
CA THR A 38 8.79 3.10 -3.52
C THR A 38 9.05 3.16 -2.01
N ASP A 39 9.60 4.27 -1.50
CA ASP A 39 9.81 4.49 -0.07
C ASP A 39 8.50 4.48 0.73
N ASN A 40 7.43 5.12 0.21
CA ASN A 40 6.13 5.10 0.87
C ASN A 40 5.52 3.68 0.89
N VAL A 41 5.70 2.92 -0.19
CA VAL A 41 5.26 1.52 -0.27
C VAL A 41 6.02 0.67 0.76
N GLN A 42 7.34 0.76 0.81
CA GLN A 42 8.17 0.01 1.77
C GLN A 42 7.81 0.35 3.22
N LYS A 43 7.63 1.64 3.54
CA LYS A 43 7.21 2.09 4.87
C LYS A 43 5.86 1.50 5.27
N PHE A 44 4.89 1.51 4.35
CA PHE A 44 3.60 0.88 4.58
C PHE A 44 3.73 -0.63 4.78
N THR A 45 4.47 -1.34 3.93
CA THR A 45 4.67 -2.80 4.05
C THR A 45 5.29 -3.15 5.40
N CYS A 46 6.38 -2.48 5.80
CA CYS A 46 7.04 -2.76 7.06
C CYS A 46 6.12 -2.43 8.26
N LYS A 47 5.53 -1.23 8.30
CA LYS A 47 4.78 -0.75 9.47
C LYS A 47 3.40 -1.37 9.60
N ASN A 48 2.65 -1.46 8.50
CA ASN A 48 1.24 -1.86 8.52
C ASN A 48 1.05 -3.37 8.29
N ILE A 49 2.00 -4.05 7.64
CA ILE A 49 1.91 -5.48 7.37
C ILE A 49 2.87 -6.25 8.28
N ILE A 50 4.19 -6.07 8.11
CA ILE A 50 5.19 -6.91 8.78
C ILE A 50 5.18 -6.73 10.30
N CYS A 51 5.21 -5.49 10.79
CA CYS A 51 5.22 -5.21 12.23
C CYS A 51 3.92 -5.61 12.95
N ARG A 52 2.80 -5.76 12.24
CA ARG A 52 1.48 -6.04 12.84
C ARG A 52 1.08 -7.49 12.72
N PHE A 53 1.30 -8.10 11.55
CA PHE A 53 0.84 -9.45 11.22
C PHE A 53 1.98 -10.44 11.01
N GLY A 54 3.22 -9.97 10.95
CA GLY A 54 4.39 -10.78 10.59
C GLY A 54 4.68 -10.75 9.09
N ILE A 55 5.71 -11.51 8.69
CA ILE A 55 6.15 -11.55 7.29
C ILE A 55 5.13 -12.38 6.48
N PRO A 56 4.50 -11.80 5.45
CA PRO A 56 3.59 -12.55 4.60
C PRO A 56 4.36 -13.62 3.80
N HIS A 57 3.71 -14.75 3.50
CA HIS A 57 4.31 -15.78 2.67
C HIS A 57 4.62 -15.27 1.25
N SER A 58 3.68 -14.53 0.66
CA SER A 58 3.83 -13.92 -0.65
C SER A 58 3.15 -12.55 -0.68
N LEU A 59 3.76 -11.59 -1.38
CA LEU A 59 3.19 -10.28 -1.64
C LEU A 59 2.92 -10.15 -3.14
N VAL A 60 1.65 -10.15 -3.52
CA VAL A 60 1.24 -10.05 -4.93
C VAL A 60 0.88 -8.59 -5.23
N THR A 61 1.52 -8.00 -6.24
CA THR A 61 1.25 -6.64 -6.73
C THR A 61 1.03 -6.64 -8.24
N ASP A 62 0.62 -5.51 -8.79
CA ASP A 62 0.80 -5.29 -10.22
C ASP A 62 2.29 -5.05 -10.55
N ASN A 63 2.60 -4.91 -11.84
CA ASN A 63 3.95 -4.61 -12.32
C ASN A 63 4.28 -3.10 -12.28
N GLY A 64 3.64 -2.36 -11.37
CA GLY A 64 3.90 -0.94 -11.18
C GLY A 64 5.34 -0.70 -10.74
N LYS A 65 6.00 0.32 -11.30
CA LYS A 65 7.41 0.66 -10.99
C LYS A 65 7.66 0.92 -9.51
N GLN A 66 6.64 1.37 -8.78
CA GLN A 66 6.71 1.58 -7.34
C GLN A 66 6.85 0.29 -6.52
N PHE A 67 6.55 -0.87 -7.13
CA PHE A 67 6.66 -2.20 -6.52
C PHE A 67 7.87 -2.99 -7.02
N ILE A 68 8.41 -2.62 -8.18
CA ILE A 68 9.61 -3.23 -8.75
C ILE A 68 10.82 -2.43 -8.27
N ALA A 69 11.54 -3.00 -7.30
CA ALA A 69 12.79 -2.44 -6.77
C ALA A 69 13.93 -2.52 -7.80
#